data_AF-A0A6G1I3A6-F1
#
_entry.id   AF-A0A6G1I3A6-F1
#
_cell.length_a   1.000
_cell.length_b   1.000
_cell.length_c   1.000
_cell.angle_alpha   90.00
_cell.angle_beta   90.00
_cell.angle_gamma   90.00
#
_symmetry.space_group_name_H-M   'P 1'
#
loop_
_entity.id
_entity.type
_entity.pdbx_description
1 polymer ?
#
loop_
_entity_poly.entity_id
_entity_poly.type
_entity_poly.pdbx_seq_one_letter_code
_entity_poly.pdbx_strand_id
1 'polypeptide(L)'
;MHFSAVVLALVPLVAGSILPAALLPRQMPASGVSLDGHCGEKTPANSTCVGSPFGSCCSTSGYCGSGVEYCGAGNCQSGACTAPATNVTKDGTCGPKYNNWICGDRHWGACCSNAGFCGNSEAHCGAGFCQSGPCKKEAPSGGPSLDGTCGPNFARNRTCTGTSFGTCCSKWGFCGNGTTYCAKDSCFSGDCLTA
;
A
#
# COMPACT_ATOMS: atom_id res chain seq x y z
N MET A 1 37.11 26.27 79.50
CA MET A 1 38.09 27.00 78.65
C MET A 1 39.02 25.95 78.06
N HIS A 2 38.65 25.35 76.93
CA HIS A 2 39.47 24.33 76.28
C HIS A 2 40.04 24.89 74.98
N PHE A 3 41.37 24.94 74.95
CA PHE A 3 42.17 25.38 73.81
C PHE A 3 42.06 24.35 72.68
N SER A 4 41.68 24.82 71.49
CA SER A 4 41.61 24.03 70.27
C SER A 4 43.00 23.98 69.62
N ALA A 5 43.61 22.80 69.55
CA ALA A 5 44.87 22.59 68.85
C ALA A 5 44.59 22.35 67.35
N VAL A 6 45.07 23.26 66.50
CA VAL A 6 45.03 23.13 65.04
C VAL A 6 46.14 22.17 64.63
N VAL A 7 45.78 20.94 64.25
CA VAL A 7 46.70 19.99 63.61
C VAL A 7 46.74 20.29 62.12
N LEU A 8 47.86 20.81 61.66
CA LEU A 8 48.18 21.04 60.26
C LEU A 8 48.49 19.69 59.59
N ALA A 9 47.48 19.05 58.99
CA ALA A 9 47.67 17.83 58.21
C ALA A 9 48.05 18.18 56.77
N LEU A 10 49.26 17.76 56.36
CA LEU A 10 49.77 17.82 54.99
C LEU A 10 48.88 16.97 54.08
N VAL A 11 48.19 17.59 53.11
CA VAL A 11 47.45 16.90 52.05
C VAL A 11 48.45 16.51 50.94
N PRO A 12 48.64 15.22 50.63
CA PRO A 12 49.40 14.84 49.45
C PRO A 12 48.55 15.16 48.21
N LEU A 13 49.11 15.90 47.25
CA LEU A 13 48.54 16.04 45.90
C LEU A 13 48.52 14.64 45.26
N VAL A 14 47.35 14.02 45.23
CA VAL A 14 47.12 12.82 44.42
C VAL A 14 46.84 13.27 42.99
N ALA A 15 47.66 12.80 42.06
CA ALA A 15 47.56 13.07 40.64
C ALA A 15 46.16 12.76 40.09
N GLY A 16 45.74 13.58 39.11
CA GLY A 16 44.42 13.58 38.50
C GLY A 16 43.92 12.19 38.12
N SER A 17 42.78 11.82 38.70
CA SER A 17 41.96 10.71 38.24
C SER A 17 41.15 11.20 37.05
N ILE A 18 41.67 10.96 35.84
CA ILE A 18 40.87 11.04 34.62
C ILE A 18 39.82 9.93 34.77
N LEU A 19 38.58 10.30 35.09
CA LEU A 19 37.48 9.34 35.05
C LEU A 19 37.45 8.76 33.63
N PRO A 20 37.57 7.44 33.44
CA PRO A 20 37.22 6.86 32.15
C PRO A 20 35.76 7.25 31.90
N ALA A 21 35.49 7.80 30.72
CA ALA A 21 34.13 8.00 30.24
C ALA A 21 33.39 6.69 30.48
N ALA A 22 32.48 6.70 31.46
CA ALA A 22 31.67 5.54 31.77
C ALA A 22 30.97 5.14 30.47
N LEU A 23 31.35 3.97 29.99
CA LEU A 23 30.73 3.25 28.91
C LEU A 23 29.22 3.31 29.18
N LEU A 24 28.47 4.08 28.37
CA LEU A 24 27.03 3.83 28.27
C LEU A 24 26.86 2.32 28.04
N PRO A 25 25.86 1.66 28.65
CA PRO A 25 25.63 0.26 28.37
C PRO A 25 25.43 0.15 26.86
N ARG A 26 26.43 -0.42 26.17
CA ARG A 26 26.29 -0.81 24.78
C ARG A 26 25.21 -1.87 24.85
N GLN A 27 23.96 -1.48 24.56
CA GLN A 27 22.84 -2.42 24.48
C GLN A 27 23.32 -3.53 23.57
N MET A 28 23.60 -4.70 24.14
CA MET A 28 23.81 -5.87 23.32
C MET A 28 22.54 -5.99 22.50
N PRO A 29 22.63 -5.99 21.16
CA PRO A 29 21.44 -6.20 20.34
C PRO A 29 20.76 -7.44 20.90
N ALA A 30 19.47 -7.31 21.22
CA ALA A 30 18.70 -8.42 21.75
C ALA A 30 18.97 -9.65 20.86
N SER A 31 19.21 -10.82 21.45
CA SER A 31 19.55 -12.02 20.68
C SER A 31 18.55 -12.19 19.53
N GLY A 32 19.09 -12.28 18.31
CA GLY A 32 18.29 -12.39 17.08
C GLY A 32 18.10 -11.09 16.30
N VAL A 33 18.53 -9.91 16.79
CA VAL A 33 18.50 -8.68 15.96
C VAL A 33 19.56 -8.74 14.87
N SER A 34 19.16 -8.40 13.63
CA SER A 34 20.02 -8.37 12.45
C SER A 34 21.16 -7.36 12.61
N LEU A 35 22.38 -7.81 12.31
CA LEU A 35 23.63 -7.01 12.40
C LEU A 35 24.18 -6.63 11.02
N ASP A 36 23.68 -7.26 9.97
CA ASP A 36 24.15 -7.12 8.59
C ASP A 36 23.02 -6.75 7.62
N GLY A 37 21.82 -6.52 8.14
CA GLY A 37 20.64 -6.17 7.36
C GLY A 37 19.91 -7.36 6.76
N HIS A 38 20.35 -8.60 6.98
CA HIS A 38 19.59 -9.80 6.57
C HIS A 38 18.64 -10.27 7.67
N CYS A 39 17.49 -10.80 7.29
CA CYS A 39 16.43 -11.15 8.22
C CYS A 39 15.53 -12.28 7.74
N GLY A 40 14.71 -12.79 8.67
CA GLY A 40 13.70 -13.79 8.41
C GLY A 40 14.29 -15.17 8.11
N GLU A 41 13.45 -16.04 7.58
CA GLU A 41 13.72 -17.47 7.36
C GLU A 41 14.93 -17.76 6.44
N LYS A 42 15.39 -16.76 5.67
CA LYS A 42 16.58 -16.87 4.81
C LYS A 42 17.90 -16.75 5.59
N THR A 43 17.83 -16.41 6.87
CA THR A 43 18.98 -16.39 7.77
C THR A 43 18.98 -17.62 8.68
N PRO A 44 20.14 -18.20 9.02
CA PRO A 44 20.22 -19.37 9.90
C PRO A 44 19.61 -19.14 11.29
N ALA A 45 19.59 -17.89 11.75
CA ALA A 45 19.09 -17.50 13.06
C ALA A 45 17.67 -16.92 13.04
N ASN A 46 17.00 -16.89 11.87
CA ASN A 46 15.72 -16.21 11.68
C ASN A 46 15.72 -14.77 12.24
N SER A 47 16.75 -14.00 11.89
CA SER A 47 17.05 -12.69 12.48
C SER A 47 15.90 -11.68 12.28
N THR A 48 15.63 -10.85 13.28
CA THR A 48 14.63 -9.77 13.23
C THR A 48 15.28 -8.42 12.92
N CYS A 49 14.51 -7.56 12.24
CA CYS A 49 14.93 -6.17 11.97
C CYS A 49 14.55 -5.20 13.09
N VAL A 50 13.67 -5.60 14.00
CA VAL A 50 13.19 -4.72 15.09
C VAL A 50 14.36 -4.34 16.01
N GLY A 51 14.66 -3.05 16.09
CA GLY A 51 15.82 -2.54 16.84
C GLY A 51 17.15 -2.55 16.08
N SER A 52 17.16 -2.99 14.82
CA SER A 52 18.33 -2.87 13.95
C SER A 52 18.44 -1.45 13.36
N PRO A 53 19.66 -0.98 13.02
CA PRO A 53 19.85 0.30 12.34
C PRO A 53 19.39 0.28 10.88
N PHE A 54 19.10 -0.90 10.32
CA PHE A 54 18.73 -1.07 8.92
C PHE A 54 17.23 -0.83 8.67
N GLY A 55 16.45 -0.59 9.72
CA GLY A 55 15.00 -0.46 9.66
C GLY A 55 14.29 -1.57 10.43
N SER A 56 12.98 -1.43 10.64
CA SER A 56 12.21 -2.30 11.55
C SER A 56 11.42 -3.40 10.83
N CYS A 57 11.45 -3.43 9.50
CA CYS A 57 10.65 -4.37 8.70
C CYS A 57 11.57 -5.33 7.96
N CYS A 58 11.25 -6.62 8.06
CA CYS A 58 11.90 -7.64 7.27
C CYS A 58 11.13 -7.85 5.97
N SER A 59 11.77 -7.58 4.83
CA SER A 59 11.15 -7.82 3.53
C SER A 59 11.10 -9.32 3.20
N THR A 60 10.21 -9.75 2.31
CA THR A 60 10.15 -11.12 1.76
C THR A 60 11.43 -11.51 1.01
N SER A 61 12.20 -10.51 0.57
CA SER A 61 13.52 -10.72 -0.02
C SER A 61 14.58 -11.11 1.02
N GLY A 62 14.29 -10.94 2.31
CA GLY A 62 15.19 -11.29 3.43
C GLY A 62 16.06 -10.13 3.90
N TYR A 63 15.64 -8.88 3.64
CA TYR A 63 16.39 -7.68 3.99
C TYR A 63 15.60 -6.75 4.90
N CYS A 64 16.29 -6.17 5.87
CA CYS A 64 15.80 -5.13 6.75
C CYS A 64 15.65 -3.80 6.02
N GLY A 65 14.57 -3.08 6.33
CA GLY A 65 14.31 -1.75 5.82
C GLY A 65 13.13 -1.08 6.49
N SER A 66 12.75 0.07 5.94
CA SER A 66 11.65 0.91 6.41
C SER A 66 10.84 1.45 5.23
N GLY A 67 9.63 1.94 5.49
CA GLY A 67 8.75 2.45 4.46
C GLY A 67 8.00 1.35 3.72
N VAL A 68 7.11 1.74 2.82
CA VAL A 68 6.18 0.83 2.13
C VAL A 68 6.90 -0.27 1.34
N GLU A 69 8.10 0.00 0.83
CA GLU A 69 8.91 -0.99 0.11
C GLU A 69 9.41 -2.15 0.99
N TYR A 70 9.40 -2.03 2.32
CA TYR A 70 9.81 -3.10 3.23
C TYR A 70 8.69 -3.51 4.17
N CYS A 71 7.92 -2.54 4.65
CA CYS A 71 6.86 -2.72 5.63
C CYS A 71 5.48 -2.96 4.99
N GLY A 72 5.34 -2.65 3.69
CA GLY A 72 4.09 -2.72 2.95
C GLY A 72 3.53 -4.13 2.84
N ALA A 73 2.22 -4.18 2.57
CA ALA A 73 1.49 -5.42 2.38
C ALA A 73 2.14 -6.26 1.25
N GLY A 74 2.26 -7.57 1.48
CA GLY A 74 2.83 -8.51 0.51
C GLY A 74 4.35 -8.46 0.38
N ASN A 75 5.04 -7.46 0.94
CA ASN A 75 6.50 -7.45 0.99
C ASN A 75 7.08 -7.53 2.41
N CYS A 76 6.30 -7.34 3.46
CA CYS A 76 6.78 -7.51 4.84
C CYS A 76 6.47 -8.91 5.37
N GLN A 77 7.50 -9.66 5.78
CA GLN A 77 7.35 -10.99 6.39
C GLN A 77 7.33 -10.94 7.93
N SER A 78 8.05 -9.99 8.55
CA SER A 78 8.12 -9.84 10.01
C SER A 78 8.60 -8.44 10.41
N GLY A 79 8.43 -8.08 11.69
CA GLY A 79 8.76 -6.76 12.22
C GLY A 79 7.60 -5.77 12.18
N ALA A 80 7.88 -4.49 11.93
CA ALA A 80 6.89 -3.40 11.97
C ALA A 80 6.04 -3.29 10.68
N CYS A 81 5.47 -4.40 10.21
CA CYS A 81 4.66 -4.44 8.99
C CYS A 81 3.43 -3.53 9.11
N THR A 82 3.13 -2.75 8.06
CA THR A 82 2.01 -1.78 8.04
C THR A 82 0.65 -2.43 7.78
N ALA A 83 0.60 -3.71 7.39
CA ALA A 83 -0.62 -4.53 7.30
C ALA A 83 -0.27 -6.03 7.40
N PRO A 84 -1.13 -6.89 7.97
CA PRO A 84 -0.86 -8.32 8.06
C PRO A 84 -0.93 -8.98 6.67
N ALA A 85 0.14 -9.68 6.29
CA ALA A 85 0.27 -10.42 5.03
C ALA A 85 -0.53 -11.74 5.00
N THR A 86 -1.60 -11.89 5.78
CA THR A 86 -2.32 -13.18 5.86
C THR A 86 -3.31 -13.37 4.72
N ASN A 87 -3.77 -12.28 4.09
CA ASN A 87 -4.84 -12.35 3.10
C ASN A 87 -4.44 -11.72 1.76
N VAL A 88 -3.14 -11.50 1.46
CA VAL A 88 -2.72 -11.00 0.13
C VAL A 88 -2.57 -12.15 -0.85
N THR A 89 -3.21 -12.05 -2.01
CA THR A 89 -3.18 -13.10 -3.04
C THR A 89 -1.77 -13.45 -3.50
N LYS A 90 -1.55 -14.72 -3.85
CA LYS A 90 -0.30 -15.24 -4.42
C LYS A 90 -0.40 -15.59 -5.91
N ASP A 91 -1.61 -15.57 -6.46
CA ASP A 91 -1.89 -15.96 -7.85
C ASP A 91 -2.68 -14.88 -8.61
N GLY A 92 -2.97 -13.74 -7.97
CA GLY A 92 -3.73 -12.65 -8.55
C GLY A 92 -5.25 -12.81 -8.41
N THR A 93 -5.75 -13.86 -7.76
CA THR A 93 -7.17 -14.01 -7.46
C THR A 93 -7.57 -13.30 -6.17
N CYS A 94 -8.76 -12.71 -6.11
CA CYS A 94 -9.16 -11.86 -4.99
C CYS A 94 -10.67 -11.82 -4.75
N GLY A 95 -11.05 -11.38 -3.55
CA GLY A 95 -12.42 -11.17 -3.12
C GLY A 95 -13.12 -12.43 -2.60
N PRO A 96 -14.44 -12.36 -2.36
CA PRO A 96 -15.19 -13.38 -1.62
C PRO A 96 -15.15 -14.77 -2.23
N LYS A 97 -15.05 -14.86 -3.56
CA LYS A 97 -14.92 -16.13 -4.29
C LYS A 97 -13.61 -16.86 -3.98
N TYR A 98 -12.59 -16.12 -3.59
CA TYR A 98 -11.24 -16.61 -3.33
C TYR A 98 -10.88 -16.29 -1.88
N ASN A 99 -11.61 -16.85 -0.92
CA ASN A 99 -11.30 -16.74 0.52
C ASN A 99 -11.08 -15.31 1.06
N ASN A 100 -11.67 -14.29 0.41
CA ASN A 100 -11.42 -12.87 0.71
C ASN A 100 -9.94 -12.47 0.58
N TRP A 101 -9.19 -13.11 -0.31
CA TRP A 101 -7.85 -12.66 -0.71
C TRP A 101 -7.95 -11.22 -1.24
N ILE A 102 -7.00 -10.37 -0.87
CA ILE A 102 -6.88 -8.99 -1.32
C ILE A 102 -5.74 -8.86 -2.31
N CYS A 103 -5.83 -7.85 -3.15
CA CYS A 103 -4.80 -7.52 -4.11
C CYS A 103 -3.62 -6.81 -3.44
N GLY A 104 -2.42 -7.03 -4.00
CA GLY A 104 -1.19 -6.36 -3.58
C GLY A 104 -0.59 -5.55 -4.74
N ASP A 105 0.16 -4.51 -4.42
CA ASP A 105 0.54 -3.47 -5.39
C ASP A 105 1.57 -3.92 -6.45
N ARG A 106 2.31 -5.02 -6.23
CA ARG A 106 3.59 -5.26 -6.95
C ARG A 106 3.53 -6.12 -8.22
N HIS A 107 2.65 -7.13 -8.31
CA HIS A 107 2.59 -8.02 -9.49
C HIS A 107 1.26 -8.03 -10.21
N TRP A 108 0.16 -8.03 -9.45
CA TRP A 108 -1.16 -8.10 -10.06
C TRP A 108 -1.89 -6.76 -10.02
N GLY A 109 -1.40 -5.77 -9.28
CA GLY A 109 -2.06 -4.48 -9.14
C GLY A 109 -3.01 -4.43 -7.95
N ALA A 110 -3.45 -3.23 -7.59
CA ALA A 110 -4.04 -2.96 -6.29
C ALA A 110 -5.56 -3.18 -6.22
N CYS A 111 -6.25 -3.14 -7.37
CA CYS A 111 -7.71 -3.24 -7.42
C CYS A 111 -8.15 -4.67 -7.64
N CYS A 112 -9.10 -5.11 -6.83
CA CYS A 112 -9.77 -6.36 -7.02
C CYS A 112 -11.01 -6.16 -7.89
N SER A 113 -10.99 -6.70 -9.11
CA SER A 113 -12.14 -6.66 -10.00
C SER A 113 -13.31 -7.50 -9.46
N ASN A 114 -14.52 -7.23 -9.93
CA ASN A 114 -15.70 -8.05 -9.64
C ASN A 114 -15.58 -9.48 -10.20
N ALA A 115 -14.73 -9.66 -11.21
CA ALA A 115 -14.39 -10.98 -11.75
C ALA A 115 -13.50 -11.79 -10.78
N GLY A 116 -12.97 -11.14 -9.73
CA GLY A 116 -12.13 -11.74 -8.71
C GLY A 116 -10.66 -11.85 -9.11
N PHE A 117 -10.20 -10.91 -9.94
CA PHE A 117 -8.80 -10.80 -10.35
C PHE A 117 -8.23 -9.43 -9.99
N CYS A 118 -6.96 -9.40 -9.64
CA CYS A 118 -6.22 -8.19 -9.34
C CYS A 118 -5.74 -7.48 -10.61
N GLY A 119 -5.79 -6.15 -10.61
CA GLY A 119 -5.34 -5.30 -11.71
C GLY A 119 -5.27 -3.83 -11.34
N ASN A 120 -4.76 -3.02 -12.28
CA ASN A 120 -4.73 -1.55 -12.17
C ASN A 120 -5.52 -0.85 -13.29
N SER A 121 -6.10 -1.61 -14.24
CA SER A 121 -6.81 -1.03 -15.39
C SER A 121 -8.25 -0.64 -15.04
N GLU A 122 -8.94 0.05 -15.95
CA GLU A 122 -10.36 0.42 -15.78
C GLU A 122 -11.25 -0.81 -15.54
N ALA A 123 -10.95 -1.94 -16.18
CA ALA A 123 -11.67 -3.20 -15.97
C ALA A 123 -11.52 -3.77 -14.53
N HIS A 124 -10.55 -3.28 -13.75
CA HIS A 124 -10.29 -3.72 -12.38
C HIS A 124 -10.64 -2.65 -11.35
N CYS A 125 -10.23 -1.42 -11.61
CA CYS A 125 -10.39 -0.29 -10.70
C CYS A 125 -11.63 0.56 -11.00
N GLY A 126 -12.25 0.38 -12.16
CA GLY A 126 -13.33 1.24 -12.64
C GLY A 126 -14.57 1.19 -11.76
N ALA A 127 -15.39 2.23 -11.90
CA ALA A 127 -16.68 2.35 -11.24
C ALA A 127 -17.57 1.14 -11.57
N GLY A 128 -18.04 0.44 -10.53
CA GLY A 128 -18.84 -0.76 -10.68
C GLY A 128 -18.10 -1.97 -11.24
N PHE A 129 -16.76 -1.92 -11.35
CA PHE A 129 -15.89 -3.05 -11.70
C PHE A 129 -14.99 -3.52 -10.57
N CYS A 130 -14.87 -2.71 -9.53
CA CYS A 130 -13.95 -2.91 -8.44
C CYS A 130 -14.73 -3.24 -7.15
N GLN A 131 -14.39 -4.36 -6.52
CA GLN A 131 -15.01 -4.81 -5.27
C GLN A 131 -14.16 -4.51 -4.03
N SER A 132 -12.84 -4.34 -4.17
CA SER A 132 -11.94 -3.90 -3.09
C SER A 132 -10.63 -3.32 -3.63
N GLY A 133 -9.86 -2.64 -2.78
CA GLY A 133 -8.65 -1.89 -3.17
C GLY A 133 -8.95 -0.42 -3.48
N PRO A 134 -8.07 0.28 -4.23
CA PRO A 134 -8.24 1.68 -4.61
C PRO A 134 -9.24 1.83 -5.77
N CYS A 135 -10.48 1.42 -5.52
CA CYS A 135 -11.57 1.52 -6.49
C CYS A 135 -11.88 2.98 -6.83
N LYS A 136 -12.07 3.26 -8.12
CA LYS A 136 -12.62 4.53 -8.58
C LYS A 136 -14.05 4.62 -8.08
N LYS A 137 -14.34 5.66 -7.29
CA LYS A 137 -15.71 5.95 -6.85
C LYS A 137 -16.58 6.17 -8.08
N GLU A 138 -17.81 5.65 -8.03
CA GLU A 138 -18.79 5.87 -9.09
C GLU A 138 -18.92 7.38 -9.32
N ALA A 139 -18.64 7.82 -10.56
CA ALA A 139 -19.12 9.11 -10.99
C ALA A 139 -20.66 9.11 -10.84
N PRO A 140 -21.31 10.26 -10.65
CA PRO A 140 -22.78 10.34 -10.55
C PRO A 140 -23.53 9.61 -11.68
N SER A 141 -22.86 9.37 -12.82
CA SER A 141 -23.31 8.65 -14.02
C SER A 141 -22.74 7.23 -14.18
N GLY A 142 -22.32 6.53 -13.12
CA GLY A 142 -21.95 5.10 -13.18
C GLY A 142 -20.70 4.74 -14.00
N GLY A 143 -20.03 5.74 -14.58
CA GLY A 143 -18.79 5.59 -15.35
C GLY A 143 -18.99 5.14 -16.82
N PRO A 144 -17.89 4.76 -17.50
CA PRO A 144 -17.95 4.26 -18.88
C PRO A 144 -18.84 3.01 -19.03
N SER A 145 -19.34 2.77 -20.24
CA SER A 145 -20.15 1.60 -20.62
C SER A 145 -19.30 0.33 -20.75
N LEU A 146 -19.88 -0.84 -20.40
CA LEU A 146 -19.16 -2.12 -20.34
C LEU A 146 -19.58 -3.09 -21.44
N ASP A 147 -20.82 -2.94 -21.88
CA ASP A 147 -21.54 -3.81 -22.80
C ASP A 147 -22.16 -3.02 -23.95
N GLY A 148 -21.83 -1.73 -24.06
CA GLY A 148 -22.41 -0.80 -25.02
C GLY A 148 -23.74 -0.20 -24.59
N THR A 149 -24.27 -0.51 -23.40
CA THR A 149 -25.46 0.16 -22.86
C THR A 149 -25.12 1.44 -22.10
N CYS A 150 -25.98 2.45 -22.17
CA CYS A 150 -25.71 3.77 -21.63
C CYS A 150 -27.00 4.53 -21.31
N GLY A 151 -26.87 5.66 -20.60
CA GLY A 151 -27.99 6.54 -20.33
C GLY A 151 -28.99 5.96 -19.32
N PRO A 152 -30.10 6.68 -19.07
CA PRO A 152 -30.97 6.45 -17.93
C PRO A 152 -31.85 5.21 -18.09
N ASN A 153 -31.91 4.63 -19.29
CA ASN A 153 -32.68 3.42 -19.56
C ASN A 153 -32.06 2.17 -18.93
N PHE A 154 -30.80 2.25 -18.49
CA PHE A 154 -30.07 1.14 -17.90
C PHE A 154 -29.54 1.50 -16.51
N ALA A 155 -29.26 0.47 -15.72
CA ALA A 155 -28.72 0.65 -14.38
C ALA A 155 -27.44 1.50 -14.42
N ARG A 156 -27.33 2.44 -13.47
CA ARG A 156 -26.17 3.32 -13.24
C ARG A 156 -25.96 4.43 -14.28
N ASN A 157 -26.84 4.62 -15.27
CA ASN A 157 -26.78 5.76 -16.20
C ASN A 157 -25.41 5.96 -16.88
N ARG A 158 -24.80 4.85 -17.33
CA ARG A 158 -23.42 4.79 -17.85
C ARG A 158 -23.20 5.69 -19.07
N THR A 159 -21.95 6.07 -19.33
CA THR A 159 -21.52 6.92 -20.45
C THR A 159 -20.70 6.18 -21.50
N CYS A 160 -20.70 6.62 -22.75
CA CYS A 160 -19.94 5.96 -23.82
C CYS A 160 -18.52 6.51 -24.03
N THR A 161 -18.26 7.74 -23.61
CA THR A 161 -16.97 8.42 -23.78
C THR A 161 -15.81 7.60 -23.22
N GLY A 162 -14.78 7.37 -24.05
CA GLY A 162 -13.60 6.58 -23.68
C GLY A 162 -13.76 5.06 -23.81
N THR A 163 -14.90 4.58 -24.32
CA THR A 163 -15.12 3.15 -24.59
C THR A 163 -14.89 2.81 -26.07
N SER A 164 -14.70 1.53 -26.37
CA SER A 164 -14.67 1.01 -27.75
C SER A 164 -16.05 0.94 -28.41
N PHE A 165 -17.13 1.18 -27.66
CA PHE A 165 -18.50 1.11 -28.18
C PHE A 165 -18.92 2.38 -28.92
N GLY A 166 -18.13 3.44 -28.85
CA GLY A 166 -18.39 4.73 -29.50
C GLY A 166 -18.48 5.88 -28.50
N THR A 167 -18.55 7.11 -28.99
CA THR A 167 -18.49 8.29 -28.13
C THR A 167 -19.86 8.86 -27.76
N CYS A 168 -20.92 8.45 -28.46
CA CYS A 168 -22.28 8.94 -28.25
C CYS A 168 -23.15 7.88 -27.58
N CYS A 169 -23.92 8.29 -26.58
CA CYS A 169 -25.02 7.52 -26.05
C CYS A 169 -26.30 7.91 -26.77
N SER A 170 -26.94 6.96 -27.45
CA SER A 170 -28.24 7.21 -28.08
C SER A 170 -29.36 7.30 -27.04
N LYS A 171 -30.49 7.91 -27.42
CA LYS A 171 -31.72 7.97 -26.60
C LYS A 171 -32.32 6.59 -26.33
N TRP A 172 -31.96 5.58 -27.12
CA TRP A 172 -32.31 4.17 -26.88
C TRP A 172 -31.36 3.47 -25.91
N GLY A 173 -30.35 4.19 -25.42
CA GLY A 173 -29.41 3.72 -24.41
C GLY A 173 -28.33 2.78 -24.96
N PHE A 174 -27.92 2.98 -26.21
CA PHE A 174 -26.80 2.27 -26.83
C PHE A 174 -25.69 3.22 -27.25
N CYS A 175 -24.45 2.82 -27.00
CA CYS A 175 -23.24 3.48 -27.42
C CYS A 175 -22.98 3.27 -28.91
N GLY A 176 -22.52 4.31 -29.58
CA GLY A 176 -22.13 4.24 -30.98
C GLY A 176 -21.53 5.53 -31.51
N ASN A 177 -21.25 5.54 -32.82
CA ASN A 177 -20.71 6.66 -33.57
C ASN A 177 -21.59 6.97 -34.78
N GLY A 178 -21.43 8.17 -35.35
CA GLY A 178 -22.18 8.59 -36.53
C GLY A 178 -23.60 9.04 -36.20
N THR A 179 -24.32 9.51 -37.23
CA THR A 179 -25.59 10.22 -37.06
C THR A 179 -26.67 9.37 -36.38
N THR A 180 -26.68 8.05 -36.55
CA THR A 180 -27.63 7.15 -35.86
C THR A 180 -27.57 7.27 -34.33
N TYR A 181 -26.40 7.56 -33.77
CA TYR A 181 -26.20 7.68 -32.32
C TYR A 181 -26.00 9.13 -31.88
N CYS A 182 -25.29 9.91 -32.69
CA CYS A 182 -24.81 11.24 -32.33
C CYS A 182 -25.71 12.37 -32.86
N ALA A 183 -26.64 12.14 -33.78
CA ALA A 183 -27.51 13.22 -34.27
C ALA A 183 -28.32 13.84 -33.12
N LYS A 184 -28.65 15.13 -33.24
CA LYS A 184 -29.42 15.91 -32.27
C LYS A 184 -30.67 15.17 -31.76
N ASP A 185 -31.38 14.50 -32.66
CA ASP A 185 -32.62 13.80 -32.33
C ASP A 185 -32.42 12.38 -31.80
N SER A 186 -31.22 11.82 -31.97
CA SER A 186 -30.88 10.45 -31.56
C SER A 186 -29.97 10.39 -30.34
N CYS A 187 -29.25 11.47 -30.02
CA CYS A 187 -28.26 11.49 -28.96
C CYS A 187 -28.86 11.90 -27.60
N PHE A 188 -28.49 11.17 -26.56
CA PHE A 188 -28.80 11.47 -25.16
C PHE A 188 -27.62 12.19 -24.47
N SER A 189 -26.41 11.67 -24.62
CA SER A 189 -25.20 12.23 -23.99
C SER A 189 -23.92 11.83 -24.74
N GLY A 190 -22.78 12.44 -24.41
CA GLY A 190 -21.50 12.22 -25.09
C GLY A 190 -21.26 13.25 -26.18
N ASP A 191 -20.62 12.86 -27.28
CA ASP A 191 -20.26 13.76 -28.39
C ASP A 191 -21.45 14.04 -29.33
N CYS A 192 -22.57 14.49 -28.77
CA CYS A 192 -23.78 14.78 -29.53
C CYS A 192 -23.55 15.92 -30.53
N LEU A 193 -23.98 15.71 -31.77
CA LEU A 193 -23.95 16.71 -32.83
C LEU A 193 -24.98 17.80 -32.53
N THR A 194 -24.50 19.04 -32.43
CA THR A 194 -25.33 20.22 -32.22
C THR A 194 -25.59 20.91 -33.56
N ALA A 195 -26.52 20.37 -34.34
CA ALA A 195 -27.04 20.92 -35.61
C ALA A 195 -25.99 21.28 -36.68
#